data_AF-A0AAI9X0Z3-F1
#
_entry.id   AF-A0AAI9X0Z3-F1
#
_cell.length_a   1.000
_cell.length_b   1.000
_cell.length_c   1.000
_cell.angle_alpha   90.00
_cell.angle_beta   90.00
_cell.angle_gamma   90.00
#
_symmetry.space_group_name_H-M   'P 1'
#
loop_
_entity.id
_entity.type
_entity.pdbx_description
1 polymer ?
#
loop_
_entity_poly.entity_id
_entity_poly.type
_entity_poly.pdbx_seq_one_letter_code
_entity_poly.pdbx_strand_id
1 'polypeptide(L)'
;MKKNQNITIIIILVTILIIICSIVGLFWCVLKGDNHIDYAKHSDCLLYRNHSKEKINLSNSNNNQLMEGTFQSFNHKFKKKILLTDEDFAFIHRCENNMTYRASQMAINNFNEKRKFNYFQTIADIVHGVTNNKFYSYQFAEMVAAAAADKQKLFINSLITFANLLVNIYSFSIFQKLWYSIEFNNDIIKSNESNDNKPLAVTKLKKNGHYLAQCMIISHRTLQEHVNKKQYEIGFHSTSDNISTIIHEIGHAIANYALVWPTDRIYFNHNINADTGQCICESSSDRLNIRAFITNPGDLLVQYLGHQVGISNNAPFQQQLAAWAFIQSGYGRTSDNDELFAEGFAQWMLTPDEQKGLNWEILNEFYTTYFKNYYCLN
;
A
#
# COMPACT_ATOMS: atom_id res chain seq x y z
N MET A 1 -10.55 -50.07 -60.35
CA MET A 1 -9.73 -49.11 -59.56
C MET A 1 -10.30 -47.69 -59.46
N LYS A 2 -10.97 -47.11 -60.48
CA LYS A 2 -11.53 -45.74 -60.42
C LYS A 2 -12.63 -45.49 -59.35
N LYS A 3 -13.44 -46.51 -59.01
CA LYS A 3 -14.57 -46.35 -58.06
C LYS A 3 -14.14 -46.18 -56.60
N ASN A 4 -13.02 -46.79 -56.19
CA ASN A 4 -12.48 -46.66 -54.83
C ASN A 4 -11.76 -45.33 -54.61
N GLN A 5 -11.11 -44.78 -55.64
CA GLN A 5 -10.48 -43.45 -55.55
C GLN A 5 -11.52 -42.34 -55.31
N ASN A 6 -12.69 -42.42 -55.95
CA ASN A 6 -13.76 -41.44 -55.72
C ASN A 6 -14.32 -41.52 -54.29
N ILE A 7 -14.46 -42.73 -53.73
CA ILE A 7 -14.95 -42.89 -52.35
C ILE A 7 -13.92 -42.36 -51.36
N THR A 8 -12.62 -42.62 -51.56
CA THR A 8 -11.55 -42.08 -50.70
C THR A 8 -11.51 -40.55 -50.75
N ILE A 9 -11.66 -39.94 -51.93
CA ILE A 9 -11.68 -38.47 -52.07
C ILE A 9 -12.91 -37.87 -51.36
N ILE A 10 -14.08 -38.51 -51.47
CA ILE A 10 -15.30 -38.07 -50.78
C ILE A 10 -15.12 -38.16 -49.25
N ILE A 11 -14.53 -39.25 -48.74
CA ILE A 11 -14.27 -39.40 -47.30
C ILE A 11 -13.31 -38.31 -46.81
N ILE A 12 -12.23 -38.02 -47.56
CA ILE A 12 -11.28 -36.96 -47.20
C ILE A 12 -11.98 -35.59 -47.16
N LEU A 13 -12.81 -35.27 -48.15
CA LEU A 13 -13.53 -34.00 -48.21
C LEU A 13 -14.53 -33.84 -47.04
N VAL A 14 -15.27 -34.90 -46.70
CA VAL A 14 -16.20 -34.89 -45.56
C VAL A 14 -15.44 -34.73 -44.24
N THR A 15 -14.29 -35.39 -44.09
CA THR A 15 -13.47 -35.30 -42.88
C THR A 15 -12.90 -33.89 -42.70
N ILE A 16 -12.40 -33.27 -43.79
CA ILE A 16 -11.91 -31.89 -43.78
C ILE A 16 -13.05 -30.92 -43.41
N LEU A 17 -14.25 -31.11 -43.97
CA LEU A 17 -15.40 -30.27 -43.67
C LEU A 17 -15.79 -30.36 -42.18
N ILE A 18 -15.80 -31.57 -41.60
CA ILE A 18 -16.06 -31.77 -40.17
C ILE A 18 -15.00 -31.08 -39.32
N ILE A 19 -13.72 -31.19 -39.68
CA ILE A 19 -12.62 -30.53 -38.95
C ILE A 19 -12.76 -29.01 -39.03
N ILE A 20 -13.06 -28.45 -40.21
CA ILE A 20 -13.28 -27.00 -40.37
C ILE A 20 -14.49 -26.55 -39.55
N CYS A 21 -15.61 -27.26 -39.58
CA CYS A 21 -16.78 -26.94 -38.76
C CYS A 21 -16.47 -27.05 -37.26
N SER A 22 -15.62 -28.00 -36.86
CA SER A 22 -15.19 -28.18 -35.46
C SER A 22 -14.25 -27.06 -35.00
N ILE A 23 -13.31 -26.63 -35.85
CA ILE A 23 -12.39 -25.53 -35.57
C ILE A 23 -13.16 -24.21 -35.56
N VAL A 24 -14.06 -23.96 -36.52
CA VAL A 24 -14.92 -22.77 -36.54
C VAL A 24 -15.87 -22.78 -35.35
N GLY A 25 -16.41 -23.95 -34.95
CA GLY A 25 -17.23 -24.10 -33.76
C GLY A 25 -16.47 -23.83 -32.46
N LEU A 26 -15.23 -24.33 -32.34
CA LEU A 26 -14.34 -24.04 -31.21
C LEU A 26 -13.91 -22.57 -31.21
N PHE A 27 -13.56 -22.01 -32.36
CA PHE A 27 -13.22 -20.59 -32.52
C PHE A 27 -14.41 -19.69 -32.21
N TRP A 28 -15.63 -20.11 -32.57
CA TRP A 28 -16.87 -19.45 -32.20
C TRP A 28 -17.20 -19.64 -30.72
N CYS A 29 -16.93 -20.79 -30.09
CA CYS A 29 -17.08 -20.95 -28.64
C CYS A 29 -16.05 -20.12 -27.85
N VAL A 30 -14.83 -19.97 -28.37
CA VAL A 30 -13.78 -19.10 -27.81
C VAL A 30 -14.13 -17.63 -28.01
N LEU A 31 -14.64 -17.22 -29.17
CA LEU A 31 -15.05 -15.84 -29.44
C LEU A 31 -16.40 -15.45 -28.83
N LYS A 32 -17.33 -16.40 -28.70
CA LYS A 32 -18.64 -16.20 -28.05
C LYS A 32 -18.57 -16.41 -26.53
N GLY A 33 -17.40 -16.80 -26.01
CA GLY A 33 -17.08 -16.75 -24.59
C GLY A 33 -17.12 -15.33 -24.00
N ASP A 34 -17.10 -14.29 -24.86
CA ASP A 34 -17.07 -12.88 -24.43
C ASP A 34 -18.23 -12.04 -25.03
N ASN A 35 -19.41 -12.64 -25.23
CA ASN A 35 -20.59 -11.83 -25.57
C ASN A 35 -21.39 -11.46 -24.32
N HIS A 36 -21.09 -10.25 -23.82
CA HIS A 36 -21.86 -9.49 -22.85
C HIS A 36 -22.13 -10.21 -21.52
N ILE A 37 -21.07 -10.46 -20.76
CA ILE A 37 -21.23 -10.19 -19.32
C ILE A 37 -21.46 -8.68 -19.25
N ASP A 38 -22.60 -8.28 -18.73
CA ASP A 38 -22.81 -6.93 -18.24
C ASP A 38 -21.75 -6.74 -17.15
N TYR A 39 -20.56 -6.33 -17.57
CA TYR A 39 -19.38 -6.19 -16.71
C TYR A 39 -19.83 -5.29 -15.60
N ALA A 40 -19.88 -5.79 -14.36
CA ALA A 40 -20.45 -5.05 -13.24
C ALA A 40 -19.66 -3.75 -13.06
N LYS A 41 -20.06 -2.72 -13.79
CA LYS A 41 -19.56 -1.35 -13.70
C LYS A 41 -19.76 -0.89 -12.27
N HIS A 42 -20.75 -1.46 -11.59
CA HIS A 42 -21.03 -1.33 -10.17
C HIS A 42 -21.24 -2.72 -9.57
N SER A 43 -20.24 -3.23 -8.85
CA SER A 43 -20.44 -4.26 -7.85
C SER A 43 -21.35 -3.68 -6.74
N ASP A 44 -22.17 -4.51 -6.10
CA ASP A 44 -22.87 -4.14 -4.85
C ASP A 44 -21.90 -3.90 -3.68
N CYS A 45 -20.60 -4.05 -3.95
CA CYS A 45 -19.52 -4.01 -3.00
C CYS A 45 -19.72 -4.99 -1.85
N LEU A 46 -20.35 -6.11 -2.17
CA LEU A 46 -20.52 -7.23 -1.27
C LEU A 46 -19.19 -7.96 -1.18
N LEU A 47 -18.75 -8.16 0.05
CA LEU A 47 -17.61 -9.01 0.30
C LEU A 47 -18.05 -10.45 0.11
N TYR A 48 -17.36 -11.18 -0.78
CA TYR A 48 -17.64 -12.59 -1.06
C TYR A 48 -17.07 -13.51 0.04
N ARG A 49 -17.33 -13.18 1.31
CA ARG A 49 -16.90 -13.94 2.48
C ARG A 49 -17.87 -13.75 3.64
N ASN A 50 -17.98 -14.78 4.49
CA ASN A 50 -18.73 -14.66 5.74
C ASN A 50 -18.07 -13.62 6.65
N HIS A 51 -18.86 -12.70 7.18
CA HIS A 51 -18.38 -11.64 8.06
C HIS A 51 -19.37 -11.36 9.20
N SER A 52 -18.91 -10.57 10.19
CA SER A 52 -19.77 -10.15 11.29
C SER A 52 -20.99 -9.36 10.79
N LYS A 53 -22.13 -9.51 11.47
CA LYS A 53 -23.31 -8.65 11.27
C LYS A 53 -23.23 -7.38 12.12
N GLU A 54 -22.32 -7.34 13.10
CA GLU A 54 -22.08 -6.17 13.94
C GLU A 54 -21.22 -5.16 13.18
N LYS A 55 -21.58 -3.87 13.28
CA LYS A 55 -20.77 -2.77 12.74
C LYS A 55 -19.94 -2.12 13.83
N ILE A 56 -18.72 -1.70 13.49
CA ILE A 56 -17.89 -0.87 14.38
C ILE A 56 -18.54 0.51 14.52
N ASN A 57 -18.44 1.08 15.72
CA ASN A 57 -18.93 2.43 15.95
C ASN A 57 -17.85 3.46 15.60
N LEU A 58 -18.07 4.19 14.50
CA LEU A 58 -17.20 5.29 14.06
C LEU A 58 -17.71 6.66 14.50
N SER A 59 -18.74 6.76 15.36
CA SER A 59 -19.36 8.04 15.75
C SER A 59 -18.39 9.02 16.44
N ASN A 60 -17.30 8.52 17.01
CA ASN A 60 -16.25 9.32 17.66
C ASN A 60 -15.07 9.63 16.74
N SER A 61 -15.07 9.08 15.53
CA SER A 61 -14.06 9.26 14.49
C SER A 61 -14.68 10.16 13.42
N ASN A 62 -14.39 11.46 13.43
CA ASN A 62 -14.94 12.45 12.49
C ASN A 62 -14.48 12.22 11.02
N ASN A 63 -14.77 11.06 10.44
CA ASN A 63 -14.35 10.68 9.07
C ASN A 63 -15.46 10.85 8.03
N ASN A 64 -16.72 10.99 8.43
CA ASN A 64 -17.85 10.98 7.48
C ASN A 64 -18.09 12.30 6.73
N GLN A 65 -17.51 13.43 7.16
CA GLN A 65 -17.82 14.75 6.59
C GLN A 65 -16.96 15.16 5.38
N LEU A 66 -15.98 14.38 4.94
CA LEU A 66 -15.06 14.84 3.89
C LEU A 66 -14.73 13.80 2.81
N MET A 67 -15.71 13.00 2.37
CA MET A 67 -15.63 12.49 1.00
C MET A 67 -15.70 13.67 0.01
N GLU A 68 -16.79 14.43 0.00
CA GLU A 68 -16.98 15.52 -0.97
C GLU A 68 -15.90 16.62 -0.87
N GLY A 69 -15.53 17.05 0.34
CA GLY A 69 -14.54 18.11 0.52
C GLY A 69 -13.11 17.71 0.11
N THR A 70 -12.76 16.42 0.27
CA THR A 70 -11.45 15.90 -0.14
C THR A 70 -11.39 15.82 -1.67
N PHE A 71 -12.41 15.29 -2.34
CA PHE A 71 -12.44 15.25 -3.81
C PHE A 71 -12.54 16.65 -4.45
N GLN A 72 -13.23 17.60 -3.81
CA GLN A 72 -13.35 18.98 -4.32
C GLN A 72 -12.07 19.80 -4.18
N SER A 73 -11.32 19.68 -3.07
CA SER A 73 -10.04 20.39 -2.88
C SER A 73 -8.91 19.82 -3.75
N PHE A 74 -9.00 18.54 -4.13
CA PHE A 74 -8.06 17.86 -5.03
C PHE A 74 -8.01 18.47 -6.44
N ASN A 75 -9.15 18.95 -6.95
CA ASN A 75 -9.25 19.57 -8.28
C ASN A 75 -8.41 20.85 -8.42
N HIS A 76 -8.02 21.49 -7.32
CA HIS A 76 -7.30 22.75 -7.37
C HIS A 76 -5.77 22.59 -7.51
N LYS A 77 -5.19 21.48 -7.02
CA LYS A 77 -3.73 21.34 -6.85
C LYS A 77 -3.02 20.60 -7.99
N PHE A 78 -3.68 19.69 -8.70
CA PHE A 78 -3.05 18.87 -9.74
C PHE A 78 -3.94 18.82 -10.99
N LYS A 79 -3.41 19.33 -12.11
CA LYS A 79 -4.11 19.65 -13.38
C LYS A 79 -4.70 18.46 -14.17
N LYS A 80 -5.17 17.39 -13.52
CA LYS A 80 -5.93 16.30 -14.15
C LYS A 80 -7.24 16.09 -13.40
N LYS A 81 -8.34 16.45 -14.06
CA LYS A 81 -9.69 16.38 -13.54
C LYS A 81 -10.24 14.97 -13.77
N ILE A 82 -10.11 14.06 -12.80
CA ILE A 82 -10.99 12.89 -12.75
C ILE A 82 -12.29 13.41 -12.15
N LEU A 83 -13.29 13.67 -13.00
CA LEU A 83 -14.61 14.06 -12.55
C LEU A 83 -15.38 12.80 -12.17
N LEU A 84 -15.51 12.54 -10.87
CA LEU A 84 -16.34 11.45 -10.37
C LEU A 84 -17.82 11.75 -10.63
N THR A 85 -18.56 10.73 -11.05
CA THR A 85 -20.01 10.80 -11.25
C THR A 85 -20.75 10.50 -9.96
N ASP A 86 -22.04 10.83 -9.89
CA ASP A 86 -22.91 10.46 -8.75
C ASP A 86 -22.95 8.95 -8.53
N GLU A 87 -22.86 8.16 -9.61
CA GLU A 87 -22.77 6.69 -9.55
C GLU A 87 -21.48 6.22 -8.87
N ASP A 88 -20.35 6.88 -9.15
CA ASP A 88 -19.05 6.57 -8.53
C ASP A 88 -19.08 6.87 -7.03
N PHE A 89 -19.63 8.02 -6.63
CA PHE A 89 -19.82 8.36 -5.22
C PHE A 89 -20.76 7.38 -4.51
N ALA A 90 -21.87 7.03 -5.15
CA ALA A 90 -22.80 6.04 -4.61
C ALA A 90 -22.13 4.67 -4.45
N PHE A 91 -21.26 4.28 -5.38
CA PHE A 91 -20.48 3.04 -5.27
C PHE A 91 -19.50 3.08 -4.10
N ILE A 92 -18.70 4.15 -3.96
CA ILE A 92 -17.77 4.30 -2.84
C ILE A 92 -18.51 4.24 -1.50
N HIS A 93 -19.62 4.98 -1.35
CA HIS A 93 -20.39 4.97 -0.10
C HIS A 93 -20.97 3.59 0.25
N ARG A 94 -21.45 2.83 -0.75
CA ARG A 94 -21.88 1.44 -0.52
C ARG A 94 -20.73 0.58 -0.02
N CYS A 95 -19.55 0.69 -0.66
CA CYS A 95 -18.35 -0.01 -0.22
C CYS A 95 -17.95 0.35 1.20
N GLU A 96 -17.78 1.64 1.50
CA GLU A 96 -17.39 2.13 2.82
C GLU A 96 -18.35 1.62 3.91
N ASN A 97 -19.66 1.68 3.65
CA ASN A 97 -20.67 1.18 4.56
C ASN A 97 -20.53 -0.32 4.86
N ASN A 98 -20.13 -1.13 3.88
CA ASN A 98 -19.87 -2.56 4.07
C ASN A 98 -18.52 -2.81 4.77
N MET A 99 -17.53 -1.93 4.62
CA MET A 99 -16.25 -2.07 5.31
C MET A 99 -16.34 -1.86 6.83
N THR A 100 -17.41 -1.22 7.32
CA THR A 100 -17.64 -0.99 8.75
C THR A 100 -18.14 -2.22 9.52
N TYR A 101 -18.43 -3.35 8.88
CA TYR A 101 -18.68 -4.57 9.64
C TYR A 101 -17.41 -4.96 10.44
N ARG A 102 -17.59 -5.46 11.65
CA ARG A 102 -16.50 -5.77 12.57
C ARG A 102 -15.62 -6.89 12.00
N ALA A 103 -14.31 -6.70 12.09
CA ALA A 103 -13.33 -7.73 11.76
C ALA A 103 -13.53 -8.98 12.64
N SER A 104 -13.16 -10.15 12.11
CA SER A 104 -13.22 -11.38 12.90
C SER A 104 -12.29 -11.29 14.13
N GLN A 105 -12.78 -11.74 15.29
CA GLN A 105 -11.98 -11.76 16.51
C GLN A 105 -10.73 -12.62 16.35
N MET A 106 -10.82 -13.67 15.54
CA MET A 106 -9.67 -14.52 15.19
C MET A 106 -8.58 -13.74 14.44
N ALA A 107 -8.93 -12.91 13.44
CA ALA A 107 -7.96 -12.08 12.73
C ALA A 107 -7.30 -11.07 13.67
N ILE A 108 -8.08 -10.41 14.54
CA ILE A 108 -7.56 -9.47 15.55
C ILE A 108 -6.59 -10.19 16.50
N ASN A 109 -6.99 -11.33 17.05
CA ASN A 109 -6.15 -12.11 17.97
C ASN A 109 -4.85 -12.56 17.29
N ASN A 110 -4.93 -13.11 16.08
CA ASN A 110 -3.76 -13.56 15.32
C ASN A 110 -2.78 -12.42 14.99
N PHE A 111 -3.28 -11.21 14.79
CA PHE A 111 -2.45 -10.02 14.62
C PHE A 111 -1.82 -9.59 15.95
N ASN A 112 -2.60 -9.59 17.04
CA ASN A 112 -2.11 -9.23 18.36
C ASN A 112 -1.07 -10.22 18.92
N GLU A 113 -1.14 -11.52 18.58
CA GLU A 113 -0.06 -12.47 18.90
C GLU A 113 1.28 -12.04 18.31
N LYS A 114 1.29 -11.41 17.12
CA LYS A 114 2.51 -10.87 16.49
C LYS A 114 3.04 -9.62 17.18
N ARG A 115 2.26 -8.99 18.07
CA ARG A 115 2.74 -7.88 18.91
C ARG A 115 3.46 -8.35 20.17
N LYS A 116 3.31 -9.62 20.57
CA LYS A 116 3.83 -10.13 21.86
C LYS A 116 5.31 -10.49 21.84
N PHE A 117 5.87 -10.76 20.67
CA PHE A 117 7.30 -11.07 20.53
C PHE A 117 8.10 -9.77 20.51
N ASN A 118 8.88 -9.54 21.58
CA ASN A 118 9.61 -8.30 21.79
C ASN A 118 11.10 -8.49 21.44
N TYR A 119 11.47 -8.09 20.24
CA TYR A 119 12.86 -7.87 19.84
C TYR A 119 13.44 -6.58 20.44
N PHE A 120 12.59 -5.58 20.64
CA PHE A 120 12.95 -4.26 21.13
C PHE A 120 12.12 -3.90 22.36
N GLN A 121 12.79 -3.43 23.42
CA GLN A 121 12.15 -2.94 24.65
C GLN A 121 12.35 -1.45 24.82
N THR A 122 13.36 -0.87 24.16
CA THR A 122 13.71 0.54 24.22
C THR A 122 13.98 1.11 22.83
N ILE A 123 13.98 2.45 22.72
CA ILE A 123 14.45 3.13 21.51
C ILE A 123 15.92 2.81 21.23
N ALA A 124 16.74 2.65 22.27
CA ALA A 124 18.14 2.24 22.11
C ALA A 124 18.25 0.85 21.45
N ASP A 125 17.34 -0.08 21.75
CA ASP A 125 17.33 -1.40 21.09
C ASP A 125 16.97 -1.28 19.62
N ILE A 126 16.02 -0.41 19.27
CA ILE A 126 15.66 -0.11 17.88
C ILE A 126 16.87 0.46 17.14
N VAL A 127 17.50 1.48 17.73
CA VAL A 127 18.73 2.10 17.22
C VAL A 127 19.78 1.02 17.01
N HIS A 128 20.07 0.20 18.02
CA HIS A 128 21.03 -0.89 17.92
C HIS A 128 20.68 -1.91 16.82
N GLY A 129 19.40 -2.22 16.65
CA GLY A 129 18.91 -3.11 15.61
C GLY A 129 19.18 -2.58 14.20
N VAL A 130 19.14 -1.27 14.00
CA VAL A 130 19.46 -0.61 12.72
C VAL A 130 20.95 -0.26 12.58
N THR A 131 21.69 -0.05 13.68
CA THR A 131 23.10 0.40 13.72
C THR A 131 24.17 -0.69 13.62
N ASN A 132 23.94 -1.83 12.96
CA ASN A 132 25.09 -2.61 12.46
C ASN A 132 25.93 -1.81 11.43
N ASN A 133 25.50 -0.58 11.09
CA ASN A 133 26.32 0.47 10.50
C ASN A 133 26.82 1.46 11.55
N LYS A 134 28.15 1.52 11.75
CA LYS A 134 28.87 2.43 12.66
C LYS A 134 28.78 3.94 12.30
N PHE A 135 27.91 4.32 11.37
CA PHE A 135 28.02 5.60 10.67
C PHE A 135 26.85 6.56 10.90
N TYR A 136 25.77 6.12 11.55
CA TYR A 136 24.61 6.99 11.80
C TYR A 136 24.35 7.15 13.29
N SER A 137 24.43 8.39 13.79
CA SER A 137 23.62 8.78 14.94
C SER A 137 22.19 8.93 14.42
N TYR A 138 21.44 7.84 14.35
CA TYR A 138 20.03 7.96 14.03
C TYR A 138 19.43 8.94 15.02
N GLN A 139 18.82 10.00 14.49
CA GLN A 139 18.31 11.07 15.31
C GLN A 139 17.00 10.68 16.02
N PHE A 140 16.86 9.42 16.44
CA PHE A 140 15.70 8.94 17.20
C PHE A 140 15.57 9.72 18.51
N ALA A 141 16.69 10.13 19.13
CA ALA A 141 16.65 10.98 20.31
C ALA A 141 16.05 12.36 19.99
N GLU A 142 16.41 12.96 18.87
CA GLU A 142 15.88 14.24 18.41
C GLU A 142 14.43 14.12 17.91
N MET A 143 14.06 12.99 17.29
CA MET A 143 12.67 12.69 16.93
C MET A 143 11.80 12.55 18.19
N VAL A 144 12.28 11.85 19.21
CA VAL A 144 11.60 11.76 20.50
C VAL A 144 11.53 13.12 21.17
N ALA A 145 12.61 13.90 21.15
CA ALA A 145 12.64 15.25 21.73
C ALA A 145 11.70 16.24 21.01
N ALA A 146 11.47 16.05 19.71
CA ALA A 146 10.54 16.82 18.90
C ALA A 146 9.06 16.55 19.25
N ALA A 147 8.76 15.38 19.83
CA ALA A 147 7.42 15.11 20.36
C ALA A 147 7.19 15.91 21.66
N ALA A 148 5.95 16.37 21.86
CA ALA A 148 5.56 17.12 23.06
C ALA A 148 5.92 16.35 24.34
N ALA A 149 6.48 17.03 25.35
CA ALA A 149 7.08 16.39 26.53
C ALA A 149 6.13 15.42 27.26
N ASP A 150 4.85 15.76 27.37
CA ASP A 150 3.80 14.93 27.99
C ASP A 150 3.37 13.73 27.10
N LYS A 151 3.78 13.71 25.84
CA LYS A 151 3.43 12.70 24.82
C LYS A 151 4.60 11.81 24.41
N GLN A 152 5.83 12.15 24.77
CA GLN A 152 7.03 11.39 24.39
C GLN A 152 6.92 9.90 24.74
N LYS A 153 6.39 9.58 25.93
CA LYS A 153 6.20 8.18 26.35
C LYS A 153 5.25 7.40 25.43
N LEU A 154 4.15 8.01 25.00
CA LEU A 154 3.20 7.37 24.08
C LEU A 154 3.84 7.18 22.71
N PHE A 155 4.50 8.21 22.19
CA PHE A 155 5.23 8.13 20.91
C PHE A 155 6.28 7.01 20.90
N ILE A 156 7.10 6.93 21.96
CA ILE A 156 8.10 5.87 22.14
C ILE A 156 7.44 4.48 22.12
N ASN A 157 6.36 4.30 22.88
CA ASN A 157 5.66 3.02 22.97
C ASN A 157 5.05 2.61 21.62
N SER A 158 4.45 3.56 20.88
CA SER A 158 3.92 3.30 19.54
C SER A 158 5.03 2.89 18.57
N LEU A 159 6.18 3.56 18.61
CA LEU A 159 7.32 3.25 17.75
C LEU A 159 7.92 1.86 18.07
N ILE A 160 8.07 1.51 19.36
CA ILE A 160 8.52 0.18 19.79
C ILE A 160 7.52 -0.90 19.37
N THR A 161 6.22 -0.65 19.55
CA THR A 161 5.17 -1.59 19.14
C THR A 161 5.21 -1.82 17.63
N PHE A 162 5.36 -0.75 16.85
CA PHE A 162 5.50 -0.81 15.41
C PHE A 162 6.75 -1.60 14.98
N ALA A 163 7.91 -1.29 15.55
CA ALA A 163 9.18 -1.93 15.17
C ALA A 163 9.14 -3.45 15.43
N ASN A 164 8.65 -3.86 16.60
CA ASN A 164 8.46 -5.28 16.91
C ASN A 164 7.50 -5.95 15.93
N LEU A 165 6.35 -5.32 15.67
CA LEU A 165 5.36 -5.86 14.74
C LEU A 165 5.93 -6.01 13.32
N LEU A 166 6.71 -5.02 12.85
CA LEU A 166 7.34 -5.07 11.53
C LEU A 166 8.34 -6.23 11.44
N VAL A 167 9.18 -6.43 12.45
CA VAL A 167 10.11 -7.57 12.52
C VAL A 167 9.36 -8.90 12.57
N ASN A 168 8.31 -9.00 13.37
CA ASN A 168 7.52 -10.23 13.49
C ASN A 168 6.80 -10.61 12.19
N ILE A 169 6.47 -9.63 11.35
CA ILE A 169 5.77 -9.86 10.08
C ILE A 169 6.76 -10.09 8.93
N TYR A 170 7.81 -9.26 8.82
CA TYR A 170 8.69 -9.21 7.66
C TYR A 170 10.13 -9.64 7.94
N SER A 171 10.46 -10.10 9.15
CA SER A 171 11.80 -10.41 9.64
C SER A 171 12.68 -9.21 9.98
N PHE A 172 13.71 -9.49 10.78
CA PHE A 172 14.72 -8.52 11.19
C PHE A 172 15.58 -8.03 10.01
N SER A 173 15.84 -8.88 9.02
CA SER A 173 16.67 -8.52 7.86
C SER A 173 16.00 -7.44 7.00
N ILE A 174 14.69 -7.56 6.76
CA ILE A 174 13.94 -6.53 6.04
C ILE A 174 13.88 -5.26 6.87
N PHE A 175 13.56 -5.36 8.17
CA PHE A 175 13.55 -4.21 9.08
C PHE A 175 14.83 -3.36 8.98
N GLN A 176 16.01 -3.99 9.02
CA GLN A 176 17.29 -3.28 8.88
C GLN A 176 17.46 -2.54 7.55
N LYS A 177 16.92 -3.10 6.46
CA LYS A 177 17.02 -2.49 5.12
C LYS A 177 16.08 -1.31 4.94
N LEU A 178 14.91 -1.33 5.57
CA LEU A 178 13.92 -0.25 5.45
C LEU A 178 14.36 1.02 6.20
N TRP A 179 14.96 0.86 7.38
CA TRP A 179 15.32 1.94 8.31
C TRP A 179 16.76 2.48 8.11
N TYR A 180 17.37 2.23 6.94
CA TYR A 180 18.81 2.38 6.75
C TYR A 180 19.31 3.83 6.70
N SER A 181 18.61 4.75 6.02
CA SER A 181 19.02 6.15 5.87
C SER A 181 17.87 7.07 6.23
N ILE A 182 17.91 7.61 7.44
CA ILE A 182 16.91 8.56 7.95
C ILE A 182 17.61 9.87 8.25
N GLU A 183 17.22 10.90 7.49
CA GLU A 183 17.66 12.28 7.67
C GLU A 183 16.57 13.04 8.42
N PHE A 184 16.95 13.74 9.48
CA PHE A 184 16.06 14.69 10.13
C PHE A 184 16.41 16.10 9.64
N ASN A 185 15.50 16.71 8.89
CA ASN A 185 15.78 17.97 8.19
C ASN A 185 14.63 18.98 8.37
N ASN A 186 14.94 20.09 9.05
CA ASN A 186 14.00 21.17 9.32
C ASN A 186 13.93 22.22 8.18
N ASP A 187 14.80 22.14 7.18
CA ASP A 187 14.84 23.07 6.04
C ASP A 187 13.75 22.81 4.99
N ILE A 188 13.09 21.65 5.01
CA ILE A 188 11.87 21.38 4.21
C ILE A 188 10.79 22.44 4.50
N ILE A 189 10.85 23.10 5.66
CA ILE A 189 9.91 24.12 6.12
C ILE A 189 10.25 25.54 5.59
N LYS A 190 11.44 25.78 5.03
CA LYS A 190 11.89 27.13 4.61
C LYS A 190 11.27 27.64 3.29
N SER A 191 10.46 26.85 2.60
CA SER A 191 9.68 27.36 1.45
C SER A 191 8.39 28.00 1.92
N ASN A 192 8.35 29.34 1.81
CA ASN A 192 7.25 30.24 2.19
C ASN A 192 5.83 29.70 1.93
N GLU A 193 4.90 30.21 2.77
CA GLU A 193 3.42 30.25 2.61
C GLU A 193 2.58 29.08 3.17
N SER A 194 1.89 29.38 4.27
CA SER A 194 0.47 29.11 4.63
C SER A 194 -0.18 27.73 4.40
N ASN A 195 0.56 26.67 4.10
CA ASN A 195 -0.04 25.36 3.83
C ASN A 195 0.28 24.31 4.91
N ASP A 196 -0.71 24.00 5.74
CA ASP A 196 -0.68 22.91 6.74
C ASP A 196 -0.77 21.50 6.13
N ASN A 197 -0.92 21.40 4.80
CA ASN A 197 -1.20 20.17 4.06
C ASN A 197 -0.08 19.80 3.04
N LYS A 198 1.18 20.24 3.27
CA LYS A 198 2.34 19.80 2.47
C LYS A 198 2.95 18.53 3.07
N PRO A 199 3.54 17.63 2.27
CA PRO A 199 4.23 16.45 2.79
C PRO A 199 5.35 16.87 3.75
N LEU A 200 5.30 16.32 4.96
CA LEU A 200 6.16 16.69 6.09
C LEU A 200 7.35 15.72 6.23
N ALA A 201 7.26 14.57 5.58
CA ALA A 201 8.33 13.63 5.36
C ALA A 201 8.32 13.18 3.89
N VAL A 202 9.43 12.59 3.44
CA VAL A 202 9.54 12.04 2.09
C VAL A 202 10.46 10.83 2.10
N THR A 203 9.99 9.71 1.56
CA THR A 203 10.81 8.55 1.22
C THR A 203 11.20 8.60 -0.24
N LYS A 204 12.50 8.51 -0.50
CA LYS A 204 13.07 8.54 -1.86
C LYS A 204 13.78 7.23 -2.12
N LEU A 205 13.39 6.57 -3.21
CA LEU A 205 14.21 5.54 -3.84
C LEU A 205 15.00 6.20 -4.97
N LYS A 206 16.33 6.19 -4.87
CA LYS A 206 17.22 6.65 -5.93
C LYS A 206 18.04 5.48 -6.44
N LYS A 207 18.00 5.30 -7.76
CA LYS A 207 18.93 4.41 -8.45
C LYS A 207 20.25 5.14 -8.65
N ASN A 208 21.34 4.57 -8.14
CA ASN A 208 22.66 5.14 -8.24
C ASN A 208 23.63 4.13 -8.88
N GLY A 209 23.76 4.19 -10.20
CA GLY A 209 24.54 3.21 -10.95
C GLY A 209 24.07 1.77 -10.67
N HIS A 210 24.85 1.06 -9.87
CA HIS A 210 24.66 -0.35 -9.46
C HIS A 210 23.73 -0.58 -8.27
N TYR A 211 23.39 0.47 -7.52
CA TYR A 211 22.74 0.33 -6.21
C TYR A 211 21.39 1.02 -6.16
N LEU A 212 20.53 0.52 -5.28
CA LEU A 212 19.35 1.24 -4.85
C LEU A 212 19.65 1.85 -3.51
N ALA A 213 19.52 3.17 -3.45
CA ALA A 213 19.57 3.90 -2.20
C ALA A 213 18.14 4.28 -1.83
N GLN A 214 17.75 3.93 -0.61
CA GLN A 214 16.54 4.43 -0.01
C GLN A 214 16.89 5.40 1.10
N CYS A 215 16.22 6.54 1.11
CA CYS A 215 16.37 7.54 2.14
C CYS A 215 15.02 8.10 2.56
N MET A 216 14.83 8.28 3.85
CA MET A 216 13.64 8.91 4.43
C MET A 216 14.07 10.24 5.06
N ILE A 217 13.41 11.32 4.67
CA ILE A 217 13.63 12.63 5.27
C ILE A 217 12.43 12.95 6.15
N ILE A 218 12.64 13.23 7.43
CA ILE A 218 11.60 13.55 8.40
C ILE A 218 11.83 14.98 8.91
N SER A 219 10.79 15.81 8.96
CA SER A 219 10.86 17.13 9.58
C SER A 219 10.38 17.11 11.02
N HIS A 220 10.81 18.08 11.84
CA HIS A 220 10.26 18.29 13.18
C HIS A 220 8.72 18.45 13.17
N ARG A 221 8.18 19.07 12.12
CA ARG A 221 6.75 19.33 11.98
C ARG A 221 5.93 18.06 11.84
N THR A 222 6.48 17.01 11.23
CA THR A 222 5.87 15.66 11.15
C THR A 222 5.56 15.05 12.52
N LEU A 223 6.36 15.42 13.52
CA LEU A 223 6.31 14.84 14.85
C LEU A 223 5.44 15.67 15.82
N GLN A 224 4.85 16.77 15.32
CA GLN A 224 3.94 17.61 16.08
C GLN A 224 2.52 17.04 16.04
N GLU A 225 2.04 16.55 17.18
CA GLU A 225 0.70 15.96 17.35
C GLU A 225 -0.42 16.83 16.79
N HIS A 226 -0.38 18.14 17.04
CA HIS A 226 -1.43 19.05 16.56
C HIS A 226 -1.52 19.10 15.03
N VAL A 227 -0.41 18.86 14.32
CA VAL A 227 -0.38 18.79 12.85
C VAL A 227 -1.02 17.49 12.39
N ASN A 228 -0.60 16.35 12.95
CA ASN A 228 -1.15 15.03 12.60
C ASN A 228 -2.65 14.95 12.92
N LYS A 229 -3.06 15.45 14.08
CA LYS A 229 -4.47 15.54 14.47
C LYS A 229 -5.28 16.41 13.51
N LYS A 230 -4.78 17.60 13.15
CA LYS A 230 -5.47 18.48 12.19
C LYS A 230 -5.60 17.81 10.81
N GLN A 231 -4.54 17.15 10.34
CA GLN A 231 -4.55 16.42 9.07
C GLN A 231 -5.51 15.23 9.10
N TYR A 232 -5.60 14.51 10.21
CA TYR A 232 -6.61 13.47 10.40
C TYR A 232 -8.03 14.04 10.42
N GLU A 233 -8.28 15.13 11.17
CA GLU A 233 -9.60 15.76 11.28
C GLU A 233 -10.16 16.28 9.95
N ILE A 234 -9.28 16.67 9.01
CA ILE A 234 -9.68 17.05 7.65
C ILE A 234 -9.71 15.85 6.68
N GLY A 235 -9.50 14.63 7.18
CA GLY A 235 -9.50 13.40 6.39
C GLY A 235 -8.28 13.19 5.51
N PHE A 236 -7.17 13.91 5.74
CA PHE A 236 -5.94 13.77 4.94
C PHE A 236 -5.23 12.44 5.23
N HIS A 237 -5.06 12.08 6.51
CA HIS A 237 -4.47 10.81 6.94
C HIS A 237 -5.55 9.80 7.37
N SER A 238 -5.26 8.51 7.21
CA SER A 238 -6.13 7.40 7.64
C SER A 238 -6.23 7.20 9.16
N THR A 239 -5.33 7.81 9.94
CA THR A 239 -5.21 7.62 11.38
C THR A 239 -4.69 8.87 12.07
N SER A 240 -5.12 9.07 13.31
CA SER A 240 -4.75 10.21 14.15
C SER A 240 -3.49 9.96 14.99
N ASP A 241 -2.86 8.78 14.90
CA ASP A 241 -1.68 8.46 15.70
C ASP A 241 -0.49 9.35 15.31
N ASN A 242 0.30 9.77 16.30
CA ASN A 242 1.43 10.66 16.12
C ASN A 242 2.59 10.04 15.34
N ILE A 243 2.63 8.70 15.20
CA ILE A 243 3.60 8.03 14.32
C ILE A 243 3.06 7.74 12.91
N SER A 244 1.84 8.20 12.59
CA SER A 244 1.17 7.94 11.30
C SER A 244 2.06 8.22 10.10
N THR A 245 2.64 9.43 10.04
CA THR A 245 3.52 9.80 8.93
C THR A 245 4.78 8.94 8.86
N ILE A 246 5.36 8.55 10.00
CA ILE A 246 6.54 7.64 10.00
C ILE A 246 6.15 6.29 9.40
N ILE A 247 5.01 5.73 9.81
CA ILE A 247 4.54 4.44 9.29
C ILE A 247 4.17 4.55 7.81
N HIS A 248 3.56 5.66 7.40
CA HIS A 248 3.30 5.97 5.99
C HIS A 248 4.60 5.92 5.18
N GLU A 249 5.65 6.61 5.62
CA GLU A 249 6.95 6.59 4.93
C GLU A 249 7.59 5.20 4.93
N ILE A 250 7.38 4.40 5.99
CA ILE A 250 7.79 2.99 5.97
C ILE A 250 6.96 2.16 4.99
N GLY A 251 5.70 2.53 4.74
CA GLY A 251 4.87 1.99 3.67
C GLY A 251 5.53 2.18 2.29
N HIS A 252 5.98 3.40 1.98
CA HIS A 252 6.78 3.67 0.77
C HIS A 252 8.06 2.85 0.75
N ALA A 253 8.76 2.79 1.89
CA ALA A 253 10.00 2.03 2.02
C ALA A 253 9.84 0.54 1.68
N ILE A 254 8.81 -0.10 2.25
CA ILE A 254 8.58 -1.52 2.02
C ILE A 254 8.07 -1.80 0.62
N ALA A 255 7.26 -0.90 0.03
CA ALA A 255 6.86 -0.98 -1.37
C ALA A 255 8.09 -0.96 -2.30
N ASN A 256 8.97 0.02 -2.10
CA ASN A 256 10.22 0.15 -2.85
C ASN A 256 11.11 -1.10 -2.74
N TYR A 257 11.25 -1.66 -1.54
CA TYR A 257 12.03 -2.89 -1.32
C TYR A 257 11.37 -4.11 -1.99
N ALA A 258 10.05 -4.22 -1.89
CA ALA A 258 9.28 -5.33 -2.44
C ALA A 258 9.29 -5.36 -3.97
N LEU A 259 9.19 -4.18 -4.60
CA LEU A 259 9.25 -4.01 -6.05
C LEU A 259 10.51 -4.60 -6.67
N VAL A 260 11.63 -4.63 -5.93
CA VAL A 260 12.91 -5.17 -6.40
C VAL A 260 12.89 -6.69 -6.36
N TRP A 261 13.41 -7.33 -7.41
CA TRP A 261 13.50 -8.78 -7.48
C TRP A 261 14.34 -9.35 -6.32
N PRO A 262 13.98 -10.52 -5.72
CA PRO A 262 14.62 -10.99 -4.49
C PRO A 262 16.15 -11.09 -4.55
N THR A 263 16.69 -11.59 -5.68
CA THR A 263 18.15 -11.73 -5.85
C THR A 263 18.89 -10.39 -6.00
N ASP A 264 18.17 -9.31 -6.31
CA ASP A 264 18.75 -8.00 -6.58
C ASP A 264 18.62 -7.09 -5.34
N ARG A 265 17.86 -7.51 -4.31
CA ARG A 265 17.74 -6.79 -3.02
C ARG A 265 19.04 -6.71 -2.23
N ILE A 266 20.03 -7.53 -2.56
CA ILE A 266 21.39 -7.44 -1.99
C ILE A 266 22.05 -6.07 -2.28
N TYR A 267 21.66 -5.42 -3.38
CA TYR A 267 22.15 -4.10 -3.78
C TYR A 267 21.44 -2.95 -3.07
N PHE A 268 20.39 -3.25 -2.30
CA PHE A 268 19.66 -2.27 -1.52
C PHE A 268 20.52 -1.76 -0.37
N ASN A 269 20.81 -0.45 -0.39
CA ASN A 269 21.64 0.27 0.56
C ASN A 269 23.08 -0.29 0.71
N HIS A 270 23.61 -0.99 -0.30
CA HIS A 270 24.88 -1.72 -0.18
C HIS A 270 26.13 -0.83 -0.10
N ASN A 271 26.10 0.39 -0.68
CA ASN A 271 27.26 1.29 -0.81
C ASN A 271 26.94 2.76 -0.49
N ILE A 272 25.96 3.01 0.36
CA ILE A 272 25.75 4.38 0.84
C ILE A 272 26.88 4.67 1.83
N ASN A 273 27.91 5.42 1.39
CA ASN A 273 28.87 6.07 2.29
C ASN A 273 28.08 7.07 3.12
N ALA A 274 27.80 6.66 4.34
CA ALA A 274 27.00 7.32 5.34
C ALA A 274 27.68 8.55 5.96
N ASP A 275 28.65 9.16 5.29
CA ASP A 275 29.53 10.15 5.91
C ASP A 275 28.82 11.44 6.33
N THR A 276 27.52 11.58 6.10
CA THR A 276 26.62 12.35 6.97
C THR A 276 25.18 11.99 6.63
N GLY A 277 24.25 12.12 7.59
CA GLY A 277 22.81 11.94 7.43
C GLY A 277 22.15 12.92 6.46
N GLN A 278 22.60 12.89 5.20
CA GLN A 278 22.08 13.62 4.07
C GLN A 278 21.70 12.60 3.00
N CYS A 279 20.49 12.73 2.44
CA CYS A 279 20.00 11.90 1.34
C CYS A 279 20.71 12.23 0.01
N ILE A 280 22.04 12.05 -0.05
CA ILE A 280 22.86 12.23 -1.25
C ILE A 280 23.13 10.87 -1.87
N CYS A 281 23.06 10.79 -3.20
CA CYS A 281 23.58 9.62 -3.93
C CYS A 281 24.55 10.11 -5.00
N GLU A 282 25.83 9.76 -4.85
CA GLU A 282 26.91 10.11 -5.78
C GLU A 282 26.90 9.18 -7.00
N SER A 283 26.72 9.73 -8.21
CA SER A 283 26.64 8.95 -9.45
C SER A 283 27.89 8.09 -9.72
N SER A 284 27.74 6.79 -9.97
CA SER A 284 28.78 5.94 -10.59
C SER A 284 28.48 5.66 -12.08
N SER A 285 29.53 5.42 -12.87
CA SER A 285 29.49 5.35 -14.34
C SER A 285 29.12 4.00 -14.95
N ASP A 286 29.11 2.91 -14.18
CA ASP A 286 28.87 1.55 -14.68
C ASP A 286 27.45 1.05 -14.36
N ARG A 287 26.84 0.27 -15.27
CA ARG A 287 25.41 -0.11 -15.22
C ARG A 287 25.21 -1.59 -14.85
N LEU A 288 24.50 -1.88 -13.76
CA LEU A 288 23.85 -3.18 -13.52
C LEU A 288 22.34 -3.10 -13.79
N ASN A 289 21.77 -4.18 -14.32
CA ASN A 289 20.34 -4.31 -14.55
C ASN A 289 19.65 -4.85 -13.28
N ILE A 290 19.25 -3.94 -12.39
CA ILE A 290 18.35 -4.26 -11.27
C ILE A 290 16.96 -4.52 -11.83
N ARG A 291 16.42 -5.71 -11.56
CA ARG A 291 15.07 -6.09 -11.99
C ARG A 291 14.03 -5.64 -10.97
N ALA A 292 12.91 -5.20 -11.50
CA ALA A 292 11.71 -4.92 -10.75
C ALA A 292 10.59 -5.87 -11.19
N PHE A 293 9.64 -6.15 -10.29
CA PHE A 293 8.39 -6.76 -10.66
C PHE A 293 7.61 -5.85 -11.62
N ILE A 294 6.82 -6.46 -12.50
CA ILE A 294 5.99 -5.73 -13.48
C ILE A 294 4.90 -4.92 -12.76
N THR A 295 4.29 -5.51 -11.73
CA THR A 295 3.24 -4.87 -10.94
C THR A 295 3.85 -4.18 -9.74
N ASN A 296 3.65 -2.86 -9.62
CA ASN A 296 3.99 -2.08 -8.44
C ASN A 296 3.10 -2.50 -7.26
N PRO A 297 3.62 -2.60 -6.02
CA PRO A 297 2.84 -2.77 -4.80
C PRO A 297 1.53 -1.98 -4.71
N GLY A 298 1.51 -0.71 -5.11
CA GLY A 298 0.29 0.11 -5.11
C GLY A 298 -0.79 -0.43 -6.06
N ASP A 299 -0.40 -0.76 -7.29
CA ASP A 299 -1.32 -1.35 -8.28
C ASP A 299 -1.78 -2.75 -7.85
N LEU A 300 -0.88 -3.53 -7.23
CA LEU A 300 -1.22 -4.84 -6.69
C LEU A 300 -2.29 -4.72 -5.59
N LEU A 301 -2.17 -3.73 -4.71
CA LEU A 301 -3.16 -3.45 -3.68
C LEU A 301 -4.51 -3.08 -4.29
N VAL A 302 -4.54 -2.20 -5.29
CA VAL A 302 -5.78 -1.83 -6.00
C VAL A 302 -6.46 -3.03 -6.63
N GLN A 303 -5.71 -3.87 -7.35
CA GLN A 303 -6.22 -5.09 -7.97
C GLN A 303 -6.77 -6.07 -6.91
N TYR A 304 -6.01 -6.29 -5.83
CA TYR A 304 -6.42 -7.16 -4.75
C TYR A 304 -7.72 -6.68 -4.10
N LEU A 305 -7.82 -5.41 -3.73
CA LEU A 305 -9.02 -4.84 -3.10
C LEU A 305 -10.23 -4.85 -4.03
N GLY A 306 -10.04 -4.55 -5.32
CA GLY A 306 -11.08 -4.67 -6.34
C GLY A 306 -11.61 -6.11 -6.45
N HIS A 307 -10.72 -7.11 -6.43
CA HIS A 307 -11.10 -8.52 -6.47
C HIS A 307 -11.91 -8.95 -5.24
N GLN A 308 -11.63 -8.41 -4.04
CA GLN A 308 -12.37 -8.75 -2.83
C GLN A 308 -13.87 -8.39 -2.90
N VAL A 309 -14.20 -7.42 -3.76
CA VAL A 309 -15.57 -6.98 -4.01
C VAL A 309 -16.07 -7.41 -5.40
N GLY A 310 -15.40 -8.37 -6.03
CA GLY A 310 -15.82 -9.00 -7.29
C GLY A 310 -15.62 -8.15 -8.55
N ILE A 311 -14.77 -7.12 -8.50
CA ILE A 311 -14.42 -6.33 -9.69
C ILE A 311 -13.24 -7.01 -10.40
N SER A 312 -13.38 -7.27 -11.71
CA SER A 312 -12.34 -7.91 -12.51
C SER A 312 -11.23 -6.94 -12.92
N ASN A 313 -10.08 -7.50 -13.35
CA ASN A 313 -8.94 -6.74 -13.88
C ASN A 313 -9.24 -5.94 -15.17
N ASN A 314 -10.38 -6.19 -15.82
CA ASN A 314 -10.79 -5.43 -17.00
C ASN A 314 -11.49 -4.09 -16.63
N ALA A 315 -11.68 -3.82 -15.33
CA ALA A 315 -12.33 -2.62 -14.81
C ALA A 315 -11.42 -1.86 -13.81
N PRO A 316 -10.22 -1.41 -14.23
CA PRO A 316 -9.21 -0.84 -13.33
C PRO A 316 -9.69 0.44 -12.61
N PHE A 317 -10.55 1.24 -13.25
CA PHE A 317 -11.12 2.42 -12.61
C PHE A 317 -12.05 2.05 -11.45
N GLN A 318 -12.90 1.03 -11.63
CA GLN A 318 -13.75 0.52 -10.55
C GLN A 318 -12.92 -0.12 -9.43
N GLN A 319 -11.83 -0.82 -9.76
CA GLN A 319 -10.90 -1.32 -8.75
C GLN A 319 -10.30 -0.17 -7.93
N GLN A 320 -9.96 0.95 -8.57
CA GLN A 320 -9.48 2.16 -7.89
C GLN A 320 -10.53 2.73 -6.93
N LEU A 321 -11.78 2.88 -7.38
CA LEU A 321 -12.88 3.37 -6.53
C LEU A 321 -13.12 2.45 -5.33
N ALA A 322 -13.03 1.13 -5.54
CA ALA A 322 -13.14 0.17 -4.45
C ALA A 322 -11.99 0.35 -3.46
N ALA A 323 -10.74 0.41 -3.95
CA ALA A 323 -9.56 0.59 -3.10
C ALA A 323 -9.63 1.89 -2.27
N TRP A 324 -10.15 2.98 -2.85
CA TRP A 324 -10.44 4.22 -2.12
C TRP A 324 -11.48 4.03 -1.00
N ALA A 325 -12.48 3.16 -1.17
CA ALA A 325 -13.43 2.86 -0.11
C ALA A 325 -12.83 2.05 1.06
N PHE A 326 -11.85 1.18 0.77
CA PHE A 326 -11.12 0.43 1.79
C PHE A 326 -10.20 1.30 2.64
N ILE A 327 -9.54 2.27 1.99
CA ILE A 327 -8.51 3.12 2.59
C ILE A 327 -9.06 4.52 2.76
N GLN A 328 -9.42 4.85 4.00
CA GLN A 328 -10.12 6.08 4.37
C GLN A 328 -9.14 7.23 4.58
N SER A 329 -8.39 7.56 3.53
CA SER A 329 -7.38 8.62 3.54
C SER A 329 -7.50 9.48 2.30
N GLY A 330 -7.65 10.79 2.47
CA GLY A 330 -7.64 11.74 1.38
C GLY A 330 -6.30 11.80 0.66
N TYR A 331 -5.19 11.58 1.37
CA TYR A 331 -3.88 11.48 0.76
C TYR A 331 -3.70 10.17 -0.02
N GLY A 332 -4.25 9.06 0.48
CA GLY A 332 -4.26 7.81 -0.27
C GLY A 332 -5.17 7.86 -1.50
N ARG A 333 -6.23 8.67 -1.45
CA ARG A 333 -7.20 8.85 -2.54
C ARG A 333 -6.71 9.78 -3.67
N THR A 334 -5.40 10.02 -3.76
CA THR A 334 -4.81 10.69 -4.91
C THR A 334 -4.84 9.79 -6.15
N SER A 335 -4.42 10.31 -7.31
CA SER A 335 -4.21 9.50 -8.52
C SER A 335 -2.96 8.61 -8.44
N ASP A 336 -2.22 8.64 -7.33
CA ASP A 336 -0.99 7.89 -7.12
C ASP A 336 -1.26 6.70 -6.18
N ASN A 337 -1.07 5.49 -6.70
CA ASN A 337 -1.27 4.27 -5.94
C ASN A 337 -0.17 4.03 -4.91
N ASP A 338 0.97 4.72 -5.00
CA ASP A 338 2.03 4.66 -4.00
C ASP A 338 1.54 5.28 -2.68
N GLU A 339 0.87 6.43 -2.75
CA GLU A 339 0.30 7.08 -1.56
C GLU A 339 -0.86 6.27 -0.98
N LEU A 340 -1.68 5.65 -1.84
CA LEU A 340 -2.72 4.73 -1.41
C LEU A 340 -2.14 3.56 -0.63
N PHE A 341 -1.05 2.96 -1.12
CA PHE A 341 -0.37 1.86 -0.45
C PHE A 341 0.19 2.28 0.91
N ALA A 342 0.87 3.43 0.98
CA ALA A 342 1.46 3.95 2.20
C ALA A 342 0.40 4.28 3.27
N GLU A 343 -0.71 4.90 2.87
CA GLU A 343 -1.83 5.17 3.75
C GLU A 343 -2.58 3.90 4.17
N GLY A 344 -2.74 2.93 3.28
CA GLY A 344 -3.27 1.61 3.62
C GLY A 344 -2.39 0.87 4.64
N PHE A 345 -1.08 1.02 4.54
CA PHE A 345 -0.11 0.43 5.46
C PHE A 345 -0.19 1.08 6.84
N ALA A 346 -0.30 2.42 6.89
CA ALA A 346 -0.53 3.18 8.13
C ALA A 346 -1.87 2.79 8.78
N GLN A 347 -2.96 2.77 8.01
CA GLN A 347 -4.28 2.35 8.48
C GLN A 347 -4.22 0.95 9.09
N TRP A 348 -3.62 -0.01 8.38
CA TRP A 348 -3.51 -1.38 8.85
C TRP A 348 -2.73 -1.51 10.18
N MET A 349 -1.60 -0.83 10.31
CA MET A 349 -0.76 -0.95 11.51
C MET A 349 -1.36 -0.24 12.74
N LEU A 350 -2.07 0.87 12.52
CA LEU A 350 -2.47 1.82 13.56
C LEU A 350 -3.95 1.79 13.95
N THR A 351 -4.81 1.10 13.20
CA THR A 351 -6.24 1.01 13.57
C THR A 351 -6.40 0.33 14.94
N PRO A 352 -7.03 0.99 15.94
CA PRO A 352 -7.33 0.39 17.24
C PRO A 352 -8.25 -0.83 17.13
N ASP A 353 -8.13 -1.79 18.05
CA ASP A 353 -8.84 -3.08 17.96
C ASP A 353 -10.37 -2.92 17.88
N GLU A 354 -10.92 -1.96 18.61
CA GLU A 354 -12.35 -1.63 18.62
C GLU A 354 -12.84 -0.96 17.33
N GLN A 355 -11.92 -0.46 16.50
CA GLN A 355 -12.19 0.18 15.21
C GLN A 355 -11.82 -0.71 14.02
N LYS A 356 -11.38 -1.96 14.24
CA LYS A 356 -11.03 -2.88 13.16
C LYS A 356 -12.29 -3.38 12.46
N GLY A 357 -12.53 -2.82 11.27
CA GLY A 357 -13.57 -3.26 10.34
C GLY A 357 -13.08 -4.30 9.33
N LEU A 358 -13.94 -4.68 8.39
CA LEU A 358 -13.59 -5.62 7.33
C LEU A 358 -12.54 -5.06 6.37
N ASN A 359 -12.48 -3.74 6.18
CA ASN A 359 -11.36 -3.11 5.49
C ASN A 359 -10.03 -3.46 6.15
N TRP A 360 -9.92 -3.31 7.47
CA TRP A 360 -8.71 -3.65 8.21
C TRP A 360 -8.37 -5.14 8.08
N GLU A 361 -9.36 -6.03 8.18
CA GLU A 361 -9.14 -7.47 8.07
C GLU A 361 -8.62 -7.87 6.67
N ILE A 362 -9.10 -7.21 5.62
CA ILE A 362 -8.65 -7.43 4.23
C ILE A 362 -7.25 -6.86 4.02
N LEU A 363 -6.97 -5.65 4.52
CA LEU A 363 -5.62 -5.11 4.51
C LEU A 363 -4.66 -6.01 5.30
N ASN A 364 -5.10 -6.58 6.41
CA ASN A 364 -4.32 -7.51 7.21
C ASN A 364 -3.99 -8.78 6.42
N GLU A 365 -4.96 -9.37 5.72
CA GLU A 365 -4.70 -10.50 4.82
C GLU A 365 -3.72 -10.14 3.70
N PHE A 366 -3.91 -8.95 3.09
CA PHE A 366 -3.03 -8.45 2.05
C PHE A 366 -1.58 -8.34 2.55
N TYR A 367 -1.33 -7.53 3.59
CA TYR A 367 0.03 -7.23 4.05
C TYR A 367 0.71 -8.43 4.74
N THR A 368 -0.04 -9.30 5.42
CA THR A 368 0.57 -10.45 6.13
C THR A 368 0.77 -11.68 5.25
N THR A 369 0.04 -11.79 4.13
CA THR A 369 0.04 -13.00 3.31
C THR A 369 0.21 -12.69 1.83
N TYR A 370 -0.75 -12.00 1.20
CA TYR A 370 -0.76 -11.84 -0.26
C TYR A 370 0.46 -11.06 -0.78
N PHE A 371 0.73 -9.89 -0.21
CA PHE A 371 1.85 -9.02 -0.52
C PHE A 371 3.19 -9.74 -0.30
N LYS A 372 3.34 -10.41 0.85
CA LYS A 372 4.56 -11.16 1.18
C LYS A 372 4.83 -12.28 0.18
N ASN A 373 3.80 -13.05 -0.18
CA ASN A 373 3.94 -14.17 -1.11
C ASN A 373 4.23 -13.68 -2.52
N TYR A 374 3.53 -12.63 -2.98
CA TYR A 374 3.71 -12.09 -4.33
C TYR A 374 5.14 -11.57 -4.55
N TYR A 375 5.69 -10.84 -3.56
CA TYR A 375 7.04 -10.26 -3.65
C TYR A 375 8.13 -11.11 -2.97
N CYS A 376 7.83 -12.34 -2.52
CA CYS A 376 8.78 -13.20 -1.83
C CYS A 376 9.50 -12.50 -0.65
N LEU A 377 8.74 -11.92 0.29
CA LEU A 377 9.25 -11.23 1.49
C LEU A 377 9.32 -12.15 2.71
N ASN A 378 9.89 -13.35 2.55
CA ASN A 378 9.94 -14.38 3.58
C ASN A 378 11.19 -14.34 4.43
#